data_AF-A0A1N6QRU3-F1
#
_entry.id   AF-A0A1N6QRU3-F1
#
_cell.length_a   1.000
_cell.length_b   1.000
_cell.length_c   1.000
_cell.angle_alpha   90.00
_cell.angle_beta   90.00
_cell.angle_gamma   90.00
#
_symmetry.space_group_name_H-M   'P 1'
#
loop_
_entity.id
_entity.type
_entity.pdbx_description
1 polymer ?
#
loop_
_entity_poly.entity_id
_entity_poly.type
_entity_poly.pdbx_seq_one_letter_code
_entity_poly.pdbx_strand_id
1 'polypeptide(L)'
;MTIFSRTPFSRTPRDVRFLNILLHILVFPSVLALLFLLLTGCNHSLESLDVTVQGDQGELPLKLRDLGRRPTGEEALVGPLEEGDRPFRYRIEAAGDEPLFVADPDPRLTVTVSGDITGGEILLFAGDEGLRYSFSGVLTDKRSLGDDGSPRRYRLSFPLASLRSGPWEVEFRAPRGSRGYRVEELLFGSKAPKITLGEVLEADMLLPLVADDEALVLPVTTRLVRDHTHSLEIRYRAEEKLFLDRRDRPRLNLLLEGSDGESRTVQVQLRPGERQIVLWPQRWLPRAESLTIPLLDGVVLKEIRHHSLPENPREPILIDLEELQRWPRELWRRDDFELFSWSAYPRILWMDHRSYQTQARMFRRLAFFVEKRGYQGRLLSNQELEDLHGWNAHNYRPEGLADFFNAAEASGFELNSEELVLRDIAHEQGLLIRQSSGDAPAGERWLPGTGGVLSISQESVSPLRRLLTVHEAMHGVFYEEPEFRRAAYDYWDHRLSRRERDFWQTFFSWMSYDPDDRYLMVNEFQAYLLQQGERSANWYFGTRIAERIRRALPNRAAAIDAIIRDYPRTFIDAAAAINEALFSASGMVGGDPFCLLPGEE
;
A
#
# COMPACT_ATOMS: atom_id res chain seq x y z
N MET A 1 29.49 -7.99 66.01
CA MET A 1 28.85 -6.70 66.28
C MET A 1 27.48 -6.70 65.58
N THR A 2 26.57 -7.62 65.94
CA THR A 2 25.54 -7.58 67.00
C THR A 2 24.19 -7.15 66.38
N ILE A 3 23.06 -7.88 66.35
CA ILE A 3 22.60 -9.20 66.84
C ILE A 3 21.28 -9.53 66.08
N PHE A 4 21.08 -10.83 65.76
CA PHE A 4 19.86 -11.68 65.61
C PHE A 4 18.44 -11.11 65.92
N SER A 5 17.29 -11.69 65.56
CA SER A 5 16.81 -12.75 64.64
C SER A 5 15.30 -13.02 64.91
N ARG A 6 14.60 -13.64 63.95
CA ARG A 6 13.50 -14.65 64.08
C ARG A 6 12.13 -14.26 64.70
N THR A 7 11.10 -14.42 63.85
CA THR A 7 9.74 -15.02 64.02
C THR A 7 9.54 -15.94 65.23
N PRO A 8 8.30 -16.20 65.79
CA PRO A 8 7.13 -16.76 65.04
C PRO A 8 5.67 -16.56 65.63
N PHE A 9 4.65 -17.12 64.94
CA PHE A 9 3.36 -17.79 65.35
C PHE A 9 2.65 -17.37 66.68
N SER A 10 1.31 -17.36 66.93
CA SER A 10 0.09 -17.97 66.35
C SER A 10 -1.18 -17.51 67.13
N ARG A 11 -2.38 -17.75 66.55
CA ARG A 11 -3.69 -18.14 67.15
C ARG A 11 -4.48 -17.19 68.12
N THR A 12 -5.66 -16.75 67.64
CA THR A 12 -7.07 -16.90 68.16
C THR A 12 -7.34 -17.31 69.63
N PRO A 13 -8.58 -17.17 70.21
CA PRO A 13 -9.82 -16.45 69.79
C PRO A 13 -10.66 -15.81 70.97
N ARG A 14 -11.90 -15.33 70.65
CA ARG A 14 -13.15 -15.30 71.48
C ARG A 14 -13.15 -14.37 72.72
N ASP A 15 -14.23 -13.70 73.15
CA ASP A 15 -15.67 -13.84 72.90
C ASP A 15 -16.44 -12.59 73.41
N VAL A 16 -17.55 -12.31 72.71
CA VAL A 16 -18.90 -12.04 73.27
C VAL A 16 -19.18 -10.71 74.00
N ARG A 17 -19.85 -9.84 73.22
CA ARG A 17 -21.20 -9.27 73.44
C ARG A 17 -21.55 -8.86 74.87
N PHE A 18 -21.80 -7.56 75.10
CA PHE A 18 -23.00 -7.05 75.79
C PHE A 18 -23.07 -5.52 75.77
N LEU A 19 -22.92 -4.90 74.59
CA LEU A 19 -23.22 -3.47 74.40
C LEU A 19 -24.22 -3.30 73.25
N ASN A 20 -25.37 -3.98 73.35
CA ASN A 20 -26.25 -4.23 72.22
C ASN A 20 -27.73 -3.83 72.41
N ILE A 21 -28.06 -2.94 73.35
CA ILE A 21 -29.48 -2.58 73.57
C ILE A 21 -29.75 -1.05 73.62
N LEU A 22 -28.73 -0.18 73.70
CA LEU A 22 -28.98 1.28 73.74
C LEU A 22 -28.72 2.06 72.44
N LEU A 23 -28.21 1.43 71.38
CA LEU A 23 -27.92 2.11 70.10
C LEU A 23 -29.00 1.87 69.02
N HIS A 24 -30.23 1.52 69.41
CA HIS A 24 -31.30 1.11 68.48
C HIS A 24 -32.50 2.07 68.36
N ILE A 25 -32.48 3.23 69.01
CA ILE A 25 -33.67 4.13 69.02
C ILE A 25 -33.44 5.48 68.33
N LEU A 26 -32.21 5.89 68.00
CA LEU A 26 -31.97 7.24 67.45
C LEU A 26 -31.14 7.32 66.15
N VAL A 27 -30.71 6.19 65.58
CA VAL A 27 -30.01 6.12 64.27
C VAL A 27 -30.88 5.48 63.16
N PHE A 28 -32.01 4.87 63.54
CA PHE A 28 -32.81 4.03 62.63
C PHE A 28 -33.71 4.78 61.62
N PRO A 29 -34.27 5.98 61.88
CA PRO A 29 -35.15 6.62 60.89
C PRO A 29 -34.40 7.22 59.69
N SER A 30 -33.15 7.68 59.89
CA SER A 30 -32.35 8.31 58.83
C SER A 30 -31.70 7.27 57.90
N VAL A 31 -31.42 6.07 58.40
CA VAL A 31 -30.91 4.95 57.60
C VAL A 31 -32.04 4.30 56.80
N LEU A 32 -33.29 4.30 57.30
CA LEU A 32 -34.43 3.73 56.57
C LEU A 32 -34.87 4.58 55.37
N ALA A 33 -34.75 5.91 55.43
CA ALA A 33 -35.05 6.78 54.29
C ALA A 33 -33.99 6.67 53.17
N LEU A 34 -32.72 6.48 53.55
CA LEU A 34 -31.64 6.20 52.59
C LEU A 34 -31.74 4.78 52.01
N LEU A 35 -32.18 3.79 52.81
CA LEU A 35 -32.48 2.44 52.32
C LEU A 35 -33.71 2.42 51.42
N PHE A 36 -34.74 3.24 51.66
CA PHE A 36 -35.93 3.28 50.81
C PHE A 36 -35.67 3.97 49.46
N LEU A 37 -34.80 4.99 49.41
CA LEU A 37 -34.32 5.58 48.15
C LEU A 37 -33.32 4.68 47.40
N LEU A 38 -32.53 3.85 48.11
CA LEU A 38 -31.67 2.82 47.51
C LEU A 38 -32.44 1.55 47.11
N LEU A 39 -33.63 1.29 47.67
CA LEU A 39 -34.47 0.13 47.35
C LEU A 39 -35.66 0.43 46.41
N THR A 40 -35.91 1.70 46.07
CA THR A 40 -36.94 2.10 45.08
C THR A 40 -36.39 2.88 43.88
N GLY A 41 -35.06 2.94 43.74
CA GLY A 41 -34.42 3.39 42.51
C GLY A 41 -34.70 2.41 41.37
N CYS A 42 -35.76 2.70 40.61
CA CYS A 42 -36.12 2.19 39.29
C CYS A 42 -35.32 0.96 38.81
N ASN A 43 -35.82 -0.23 39.15
CA ASN A 43 -35.57 -1.43 38.36
C ASN A 43 -36.16 -1.22 36.96
N HIS A 44 -35.35 -0.70 36.03
CA HIS A 44 -35.48 -1.12 34.64
C HIS A 44 -34.55 -2.30 34.45
N SER A 45 -35.12 -3.49 34.62
CA SER A 45 -34.65 -4.69 33.95
C SER A 45 -34.49 -4.34 32.47
N LEU A 46 -33.26 -4.42 31.94
CA LEU A 46 -33.02 -4.46 30.50
C LEU A 46 -33.53 -5.81 29.99
N GLU A 47 -34.85 -5.95 29.87
CA GLU A 47 -35.47 -7.18 29.37
C GLU A 47 -35.45 -7.28 27.83
N SER A 48 -35.13 -6.20 27.13
CA SER A 48 -34.74 -6.24 25.71
C SER A 48 -34.06 -4.95 25.29
N LEU A 49 -32.92 -5.05 24.60
CA LEU A 49 -32.52 -4.01 23.66
C LEU A 49 -33.18 -4.40 22.33
N ASP A 50 -34.10 -3.58 21.83
CA ASP A 50 -34.72 -3.82 20.54
C ASP A 50 -33.66 -3.56 19.45
N VAL A 51 -33.19 -4.62 18.82
CA VAL A 51 -32.26 -4.54 17.68
C VAL A 51 -33.06 -4.85 16.44
N THR A 52 -33.19 -3.86 15.56
CA THR A 52 -33.85 -3.99 14.27
C THR A 52 -32.82 -4.19 13.17
N VAL A 53 -32.95 -5.29 12.42
CA VAL A 53 -32.22 -5.47 11.16
C VAL A 53 -33.03 -4.82 10.05
N GLN A 54 -32.45 -3.86 9.32
CA GLN A 54 -33.02 -3.37 8.07
C GLN A 54 -32.46 -4.18 6.91
N GLY A 55 -33.30 -5.03 6.33
CA GLY A 55 -33.05 -5.64 5.03
C GLY A 55 -34.12 -5.23 4.00
N ASP A 56 -33.93 -5.65 2.75
CA ASP A 56 -34.85 -5.37 1.64
C ASP A 56 -36.29 -5.89 1.85
N GLN A 57 -36.52 -6.71 2.89
CA GLN A 57 -37.83 -7.29 3.25
C GLN A 57 -38.46 -6.71 4.53
N GLY A 58 -37.91 -5.63 5.11
CA GLY A 58 -38.44 -4.95 6.29
C GLY A 58 -37.66 -5.21 7.59
N GLU A 59 -38.17 -4.67 8.69
CA GLU A 59 -37.55 -4.74 10.02
C GLU A 59 -37.73 -6.14 10.66
N LEU A 60 -36.62 -6.81 10.96
CA LEU A 60 -36.61 -8.06 11.73
C LEU A 60 -36.18 -7.78 13.18
N PRO A 61 -37.00 -8.11 14.18
CA PRO A 61 -36.61 -7.94 15.58
C PRO A 61 -35.62 -9.04 15.99
N LEU A 62 -34.46 -8.64 16.49
CA LEU A 62 -33.48 -9.53 17.11
C LEU A 62 -33.58 -9.45 18.64
N LYS A 63 -33.29 -10.56 19.33
CA LYS A 63 -33.18 -10.58 20.79
C LYS A 63 -31.71 -10.59 21.19
N LEU A 64 -31.29 -9.54 21.89
CA LEU A 64 -30.02 -9.54 22.62
C LEU A 64 -30.22 -10.27 23.95
N ARG A 65 -29.54 -11.39 24.11
CA ARG A 65 -29.51 -12.15 25.36
C ARG A 65 -28.19 -11.91 26.05
N ASP A 66 -28.24 -11.26 27.21
CA ASP A 66 -27.10 -11.22 28.13
C ASP A 66 -26.86 -12.64 28.65
N LEU A 67 -25.70 -13.20 28.34
CA LEU A 67 -25.33 -14.54 28.78
C LEU A 67 -24.74 -14.55 30.20
N GLY A 68 -24.59 -13.39 30.83
CA GLY A 68 -24.00 -13.24 32.15
C GLY A 68 -22.56 -13.75 32.23
N ARG A 69 -22.03 -13.80 33.47
CA ARG A 69 -20.70 -14.35 33.75
C ARG A 69 -20.68 -15.85 33.48
N ARG A 70 -19.66 -16.37 32.78
CA ARG A 70 -19.42 -17.81 32.67
C ARG A 70 -19.21 -18.37 34.09
N PRO A 71 -20.01 -19.35 34.58
CA PRO A 71 -19.74 -19.96 35.86
C PRO A 71 -18.48 -20.83 35.72
N THR A 72 -17.37 -20.42 36.33
CA THR A 72 -16.29 -21.34 36.63
C THR A 72 -16.69 -22.09 37.89
N GLY A 73 -17.14 -23.33 37.75
CA GLY A 73 -17.35 -24.34 38.81
C GLY A 73 -17.74 -23.85 40.21
N GLU A 74 -18.98 -24.17 40.62
CA GLU A 74 -19.51 -24.12 42.01
C GLU A 74 -19.29 -22.81 42.80
N GLU A 75 -20.04 -21.76 42.48
CA GLU A 75 -20.47 -20.80 43.51
C GLU A 75 -21.92 -20.35 43.22
N ALA A 76 -22.81 -20.57 44.18
CA ALA A 76 -24.12 -19.93 44.23
C ALA A 76 -24.00 -18.69 45.10
N LEU A 77 -24.23 -17.50 44.55
CA LEU A 77 -24.36 -16.28 45.35
C LEU A 77 -25.44 -15.35 44.78
N VAL A 78 -26.47 -15.13 45.61
CA VAL A 78 -27.48 -14.08 45.49
C VAL A 78 -26.95 -12.86 46.27
N GLY A 79 -26.81 -11.71 45.59
CA GLY A 79 -26.42 -10.41 46.17
C GLY A 79 -26.19 -9.34 45.08
N PRO A 80 -26.31 -8.03 45.39
CA PRO A 80 -26.20 -6.97 44.39
C PRO A 80 -24.76 -6.85 43.88
N LEU A 81 -24.58 -6.74 42.57
CA LEU A 81 -23.28 -6.64 41.92
C LEU A 81 -22.75 -5.20 42.01
N GLU A 82 -21.71 -4.98 42.81
CA GLU A 82 -20.86 -3.80 42.74
C GLU A 82 -20.06 -3.73 41.43
N GLU A 83 -19.70 -2.50 41.08
CA GLU A 83 -18.74 -2.05 40.06
C GLU A 83 -17.50 -2.97 39.99
N GLY A 84 -17.29 -3.69 38.88
CA GLY A 84 -16.18 -4.66 38.81
C GLY A 84 -15.80 -5.19 37.41
N ASP A 85 -14.69 -4.69 36.87
CA ASP A 85 -13.48 -5.39 36.37
C ASP A 85 -13.52 -6.63 35.44
N ARG A 86 -14.62 -7.02 34.77
CA ARG A 86 -14.58 -8.14 33.78
C ARG A 86 -15.51 -7.97 32.55
N PRO A 87 -15.16 -8.58 31.39
CA PRO A 87 -15.92 -8.49 30.14
C PRO A 87 -17.36 -9.01 30.28
N PHE A 88 -18.29 -8.32 29.63
CA PHE A 88 -19.69 -8.75 29.43
C PHE A 88 -19.82 -9.58 28.16
N ARG A 89 -20.80 -10.49 28.11
CA ARG A 89 -20.98 -11.44 27.00
C ARG A 89 -22.41 -11.33 26.48
N TYR A 90 -22.57 -10.76 25.30
CA TYR A 90 -23.86 -10.70 24.62
C TYR A 90 -23.93 -11.83 23.59
N ARG A 91 -25.12 -12.43 23.44
CA ARG A 91 -25.46 -13.29 22.31
C ARG A 91 -26.64 -12.66 21.59
N ILE A 92 -26.57 -12.63 20.27
CA ILE A 92 -27.66 -12.17 19.41
C ILE A 92 -28.34 -13.44 18.89
N GLU A 93 -29.61 -13.62 19.24
CA GLU A 93 -30.43 -14.72 18.76
C GLU A 93 -31.54 -14.15 17.84
N ALA A 94 -31.85 -14.86 16.75
CA ALA A 94 -33.06 -14.57 15.98
C ALA A 94 -34.28 -14.73 16.90
N ALA A 95 -35.31 -13.90 16.76
CA ALA A 95 -36.48 -13.97 17.61
C ALA A 95 -37.33 -15.25 17.42
N GLY A 96 -36.98 -16.13 16.46
CA GLY A 96 -37.61 -17.44 16.21
C GLY A 96 -36.60 -18.51 15.76
N ASP A 97 -37.06 -19.75 15.61
CA ASP A 97 -36.26 -20.93 15.26
C ASP A 97 -35.76 -20.95 13.79
N GLU A 98 -36.04 -19.90 13.01
CA GLU A 98 -35.60 -19.80 11.62
C GLU A 98 -34.22 -19.15 11.49
N PRO A 99 -33.30 -19.69 10.67
CA PRO A 99 -31.99 -19.10 10.45
C PRO A 99 -32.10 -17.70 9.82
N LEU A 100 -31.25 -16.76 10.26
CA LEU A 100 -31.06 -15.49 9.58
C LEU A 100 -30.37 -15.73 8.23
N PHE A 101 -31.11 -15.52 7.14
CA PHE A 101 -30.55 -15.46 5.79
C PHE A 101 -30.35 -14.00 5.39
N VAL A 102 -29.09 -13.55 5.36
CA VAL A 102 -28.73 -12.28 4.73
C VAL A 102 -28.46 -12.60 3.26
N ALA A 103 -29.38 -12.22 2.37
CA ALA A 103 -29.28 -12.47 0.93
C ALA A 103 -28.35 -11.47 0.20
N ASP A 104 -27.62 -10.65 0.96
CA ASP A 104 -26.72 -9.61 0.45
C ASP A 104 -25.42 -10.25 -0.07
N PRO A 105 -24.92 -9.88 -1.27
CA PRO A 105 -23.64 -10.37 -1.79
C PRO A 105 -22.42 -9.89 -0.98
N ASP A 106 -22.52 -8.84 -0.15
CA ASP A 106 -21.45 -8.36 0.74
C ASP A 106 -21.99 -7.95 2.12
N PRO A 107 -22.39 -8.92 2.97
CA PRO A 107 -23.01 -8.61 4.24
C PRO A 107 -21.99 -7.96 5.19
N ARG A 108 -22.33 -6.82 5.79
CA ARG A 108 -21.49 -6.15 6.80
C ARG A 108 -22.21 -6.07 8.15
N LEU A 109 -21.44 -6.27 9.22
CA LEU A 109 -21.84 -5.97 10.58
C LEU A 109 -21.26 -4.62 10.98
N THR A 110 -22.12 -3.63 11.20
CA THR A 110 -21.72 -2.34 11.77
C THR A 110 -22.13 -2.26 13.22
N VAL A 111 -21.20 -1.86 14.08
CA VAL A 111 -21.40 -1.73 15.53
C VAL A 111 -21.06 -0.31 15.92
N THR A 112 -22.04 0.42 16.44
CA THR A 112 -21.81 1.73 17.05
C THR A 112 -21.69 1.54 18.55
N VAL A 113 -20.54 1.93 19.12
CA VAL A 113 -20.27 1.84 20.56
C VAL A 113 -19.94 3.23 21.08
N SER A 114 -20.50 3.63 22.22
CA SER A 114 -20.14 4.85 22.91
C SER A 114 -19.44 4.56 24.24
N GLY A 115 -18.50 5.42 24.65
CA GLY A 115 -17.78 5.32 25.92
C GLY A 115 -16.27 5.08 25.80
N ASP A 116 -15.58 4.89 26.94
CA ASP A 116 -14.12 4.74 26.99
C ASP A 116 -13.69 3.29 26.68
N ILE A 117 -13.26 3.06 25.44
CA ILE A 117 -12.88 1.73 24.94
C ILE A 117 -11.35 1.66 24.79
N THR A 118 -10.69 0.77 25.52
CA THR A 118 -9.22 0.61 25.48
C THR A 118 -8.80 -0.64 24.69
N GLY A 119 -9.53 -0.92 23.62
CA GLY A 119 -9.45 -2.14 22.82
C GLY A 119 -10.64 -3.09 23.09
N GLY A 120 -10.57 -4.30 22.54
CA GLY A 120 -11.55 -5.36 22.74
C GLY A 120 -11.42 -6.49 21.72
N GLU A 121 -12.25 -7.52 21.88
CA GLU A 121 -12.37 -8.60 20.91
C GLU A 121 -13.82 -8.72 20.48
N ILE A 122 -14.04 -8.96 19.20
CA ILE A 122 -15.32 -9.34 18.64
C ILE A 122 -15.08 -10.72 18.06
N LEU A 123 -15.76 -11.70 18.63
CA LEU A 123 -15.75 -13.06 18.14
C LEU A 123 -17.04 -13.25 17.36
N LEU A 124 -16.91 -13.52 16.07
CA LEU A 124 -17.99 -13.81 15.15
C LEU A 124 -17.97 -15.31 14.89
N PHE A 125 -18.98 -16.04 15.35
CA PHE A 125 -19.13 -17.47 15.11
C PHE A 125 -20.22 -17.72 14.08
N ALA A 126 -19.99 -18.63 13.14
CA ALA A 126 -21.02 -19.24 12.30
C ALA A 126 -20.92 -20.76 12.46
N GLY A 127 -21.78 -21.35 13.30
CA GLY A 127 -21.62 -22.75 13.71
C GLY A 127 -20.33 -23.00 14.51
N ASP A 128 -19.54 -23.99 14.11
CA ASP A 128 -18.27 -24.35 14.76
C ASP A 128 -17.07 -23.52 14.25
N GLU A 129 -17.25 -22.72 13.20
CA GLU A 129 -16.24 -21.82 12.64
C GLU A 129 -16.35 -20.43 13.29
N GLY A 130 -15.23 -19.92 13.83
CA GLY A 130 -15.18 -18.63 14.52
C GLY A 130 -14.12 -17.70 13.94
N LEU A 131 -14.52 -16.52 13.50
CA LEU A 131 -13.62 -15.40 13.21
C LEU A 131 -13.41 -14.59 14.48
N ARG A 132 -12.13 -14.39 14.85
CA ARG A 132 -11.75 -13.56 15.99
C ARG A 132 -11.16 -12.26 15.49
N TYR A 133 -11.87 -11.16 15.76
CA TYR A 133 -11.41 -9.81 15.53
C TYR A 133 -10.96 -9.21 16.86
N SER A 134 -9.66 -9.23 17.14
CA SER A 134 -9.11 -8.51 18.27
C SER A 134 -8.70 -7.11 17.79
N PHE A 135 -9.26 -6.06 18.38
CA PHE A 135 -8.79 -4.69 18.19
C PHE A 135 -8.01 -4.28 19.44
N SER A 136 -6.69 -4.20 19.33
CA SER A 136 -5.82 -3.70 20.39
C SER A 136 -5.30 -2.34 19.98
N GLY A 137 -5.88 -1.30 20.57
CA GLY A 137 -5.56 0.08 20.29
C GLY A 137 -6.34 0.95 21.26
N VAL A 138 -5.65 1.90 21.85
CA VAL A 138 -6.21 2.90 22.74
C VAL A 138 -7.15 3.79 21.90
N LEU A 139 -8.48 3.57 21.95
CA LEU A 139 -9.46 4.63 21.64
C LEU A 139 -9.56 5.54 22.87
N THR A 140 -8.41 6.06 23.27
CA THR A 140 -8.20 6.73 24.54
C THR A 140 -7.40 7.99 24.23
N ASP A 141 -8.10 9.02 23.76
CA ASP A 141 -7.68 10.35 24.15
C ASP A 141 -8.06 10.49 25.62
N LYS A 142 -7.09 10.78 26.50
CA LYS A 142 -7.32 10.92 27.95
C LYS A 142 -8.17 12.15 28.31
N ARG A 143 -8.69 12.87 27.32
CA ARG A 143 -9.70 13.92 27.46
C ARG A 143 -11.05 13.35 27.05
N SER A 144 -11.67 12.67 28.00
CA SER A 144 -13.02 12.11 27.87
C SER A 144 -14.03 13.23 27.62
N LEU A 145 -14.97 12.95 26.71
CA LEU A 145 -16.03 13.80 26.11
C LEU A 145 -15.69 14.38 24.72
N GLY A 146 -16.66 14.33 23.80
CA GLY A 146 -16.64 15.13 22.57
C GLY A 146 -16.75 16.63 22.88
N ASP A 147 -16.59 17.48 21.86
CA ASP A 147 -16.63 18.95 22.01
C ASP A 147 -17.92 19.48 22.68
N ASP A 148 -18.98 18.69 22.68
CA ASP A 148 -20.30 18.98 23.25
C ASP A 148 -20.55 18.34 24.64
N GLY A 149 -19.59 17.61 25.20
CA GLY A 149 -19.78 16.90 26.46
C GLY A 149 -20.45 15.52 26.33
N SER A 150 -20.65 15.01 25.11
CA SER A 150 -21.22 13.69 24.87
C SER A 150 -20.14 12.58 24.82
N PRO A 151 -20.45 11.31 25.13
CA PRO A 151 -19.53 10.21 24.91
C PRO A 151 -19.21 10.07 23.42
N ARG A 152 -17.92 9.95 23.04
CA ARG A 152 -17.53 9.69 21.65
C ARG A 152 -18.17 8.38 21.17
N ARG A 153 -18.68 8.40 19.94
CA ARG A 153 -19.24 7.24 19.24
C ARG A 153 -18.20 6.67 18.29
N TYR A 154 -17.96 5.38 18.38
CA TYR A 154 -17.09 4.64 17.48
C TYR A 154 -17.95 3.74 16.61
N ARG A 155 -17.78 3.86 15.29
CA ARG A 155 -18.44 2.99 14.32
C ARG A 155 -17.43 1.97 13.81
N LEU A 156 -17.63 0.71 14.16
CA LEU A 156 -16.83 -0.41 13.71
C LEU A 156 -17.59 -1.15 12.62
N SER A 157 -16.97 -1.43 11.48
CA SER A 157 -17.62 -2.18 10.39
C SER A 157 -16.80 -3.40 9.99
N PHE A 158 -17.43 -4.57 10.07
CA PHE A 158 -16.83 -5.87 9.79
C PHE A 158 -17.50 -6.47 8.54
N PRO A 159 -16.76 -6.76 7.47
CA PRO A 159 -17.29 -7.55 6.37
C PRO A 159 -17.47 -9.00 6.80
N LEU A 160 -18.57 -9.63 6.40
CA LEU A 160 -18.95 -10.99 6.76
C LEU A 160 -18.80 -11.98 5.58
N ALA A 161 -18.21 -11.54 4.46
CA ALA A 161 -18.12 -12.26 3.19
C ALA A 161 -17.45 -13.66 3.28
N SER A 162 -16.72 -13.95 4.36
CA SER A 162 -16.04 -15.23 4.58
C SER A 162 -16.82 -16.25 5.43
N LEU A 163 -17.96 -15.87 6.01
CA LEU A 163 -18.74 -16.75 6.88
C LEU A 163 -19.91 -17.37 6.09
N ARG A 164 -19.92 -18.71 5.99
CA ARG A 164 -20.95 -19.48 5.27
C ARG A 164 -22.32 -19.37 5.96
N SER A 165 -23.38 -19.68 5.21
CA SER A 165 -24.76 -19.75 5.71
C SER A 165 -24.88 -20.62 6.97
N GLY A 166 -25.29 -20.01 8.10
CA GLY A 166 -25.49 -20.68 9.39
C GLY A 166 -25.96 -19.67 10.45
N PRO A 167 -26.34 -20.12 11.66
CA PRO A 167 -26.65 -19.22 12.77
C PRO A 167 -25.38 -18.49 13.23
N TRP A 168 -25.50 -17.18 13.42
CA TRP A 168 -24.38 -16.31 13.80
C TRP A 168 -24.40 -16.03 15.30
N GLU A 169 -23.26 -16.18 15.98
CA GLU A 169 -23.07 -15.64 17.33
C GLU A 169 -22.04 -14.52 17.29
N VAL A 170 -22.36 -13.36 17.87
CA VAL A 170 -21.40 -12.25 18.03
C VAL A 170 -21.10 -12.09 19.51
N GLU A 171 -19.87 -12.36 19.92
CA GLU A 171 -19.40 -12.14 21.28
C GLU A 171 -18.44 -10.94 21.32
N PHE A 172 -18.86 -9.88 22.00
CA PHE A 172 -17.98 -8.76 22.34
C PHE A 172 -17.26 -9.06 23.66
N ARG A 173 -15.95 -8.81 23.70
CA ARG A 173 -15.12 -8.90 24.91
C ARG A 173 -14.39 -7.58 25.09
N ALA A 174 -14.78 -6.79 26.07
CA ALA A 174 -13.98 -5.65 26.46
C ALA A 174 -12.72 -6.08 27.24
N PRO A 175 -11.58 -5.39 27.10
CA PRO A 175 -10.39 -5.61 27.90
C PRO A 175 -10.66 -5.34 29.37
N ARG A 176 -9.80 -5.89 30.23
CA ARG A 176 -9.75 -5.47 31.64
C ARG A 176 -9.40 -3.98 31.71
N GLY A 177 -10.29 -3.19 32.29
CA GLY A 177 -10.09 -1.75 32.50
C GLY A 177 -10.98 -0.82 31.67
N SER A 178 -11.76 -1.33 30.71
CA SER A 178 -12.77 -0.50 30.03
C SER A 178 -13.91 -0.17 30.99
N ARG A 179 -14.25 1.12 31.10
CA ARG A 179 -15.33 1.61 31.98
C ARG A 179 -16.39 2.32 31.15
N GLY A 180 -17.65 2.00 31.42
CA GLY A 180 -18.78 2.79 30.92
C GLY A 180 -18.98 2.80 29.40
N TYR A 181 -18.74 1.69 28.70
CA TYR A 181 -19.10 1.59 27.28
C TYR A 181 -20.49 1.00 27.08
N ARG A 182 -21.17 1.43 26.01
CA ARG A 182 -22.49 0.95 25.60
C ARG A 182 -22.50 0.69 24.10
N VAL A 183 -22.94 -0.50 23.70
CA VAL A 183 -23.33 -0.73 22.30
C VAL A 183 -24.62 0.03 22.06
N GLU A 184 -24.58 1.05 21.21
CA GLU A 184 -25.72 1.90 20.89
C GLU A 184 -26.52 1.35 19.71
N GLU A 185 -25.82 0.77 18.74
CA GLU A 185 -26.43 0.34 17.48
C GLU A 185 -25.68 -0.87 16.92
N LEU A 186 -26.43 -1.79 16.34
CA LEU A 186 -25.89 -2.94 15.63
C LEU A 186 -26.69 -3.14 14.35
N LEU A 187 -26.06 -2.85 13.21
CA LEU A 187 -26.69 -2.87 11.90
C LEU A 187 -26.10 -4.00 11.05
N PHE A 188 -26.98 -4.73 10.36
CA PHE A 188 -26.61 -5.65 9.30
C PHE A 188 -27.15 -5.10 7.98
N GLY A 189 -26.29 -4.87 6.99
CA GLY A 189 -26.72 -4.39 5.67
C GLY A 189 -25.58 -3.82 4.81
N SER A 190 -25.90 -3.46 3.55
CA SER A 190 -24.94 -3.05 2.53
C SER A 190 -24.49 -1.59 2.58
N LYS A 191 -25.15 -0.69 3.33
CA LYS A 191 -24.79 0.75 3.38
C LYS A 191 -25.05 1.40 4.75
N ALA A 192 -24.01 1.99 5.34
CA ALA A 192 -24.15 3.02 6.38
C ALA A 192 -23.98 4.42 5.75
N PRO A 193 -24.72 5.46 6.20
CA PRO A 193 -24.62 6.78 5.61
C PRO A 193 -23.30 7.50 6.00
N LYS A 194 -22.67 8.05 4.96
CA LYS A 194 -21.57 9.04 4.87
C LYS A 194 -20.23 8.68 5.52
N ILE A 195 -19.68 7.53 5.13
CA ILE A 195 -18.29 7.48 4.66
C ILE A 195 -18.40 6.90 3.26
N THR A 196 -18.06 7.65 2.21
CA THR A 196 -18.14 7.14 0.83
C THR A 196 -16.88 6.32 0.54
N LEU A 197 -16.70 5.20 1.25
CA LEU A 197 -15.79 4.13 0.86
C LEU A 197 -16.40 3.46 -0.38
N GLY A 198 -15.58 3.22 -1.40
CA GLY A 198 -16.00 2.42 -2.56
C GLY A 198 -16.44 1.02 -2.13
N GLU A 199 -17.35 0.42 -2.90
CA GLU A 199 -17.68 -1.00 -2.74
C GLU A 199 -16.43 -1.84 -2.99
N VAL A 200 -16.27 -2.92 -2.21
CA VAL A 200 -15.27 -4.00 -2.31
C VAL A 200 -13.98 -3.81 -1.47
N LEU A 201 -13.96 -4.47 -0.30
CA LEU A 201 -12.75 -4.98 0.36
C LEU A 201 -12.66 -6.47 0.02
N GLU A 202 -11.85 -6.85 -0.96
CA GLU A 202 -11.59 -8.27 -1.22
C GLU A 202 -10.64 -8.86 -0.18
N ALA A 203 -11.00 -10.07 0.25
CA ALA A 203 -10.52 -10.76 1.43
C ALA A 203 -9.12 -11.35 1.22
N ASP A 204 -8.20 -11.00 2.13
CA ASP A 204 -7.19 -11.97 2.60
C ASP A 204 -6.70 -11.66 4.03
N MET A 205 -6.88 -10.44 4.55
CA MET A 205 -6.94 -10.17 5.99
C MET A 205 -7.87 -9.00 6.28
N LEU A 206 -8.93 -9.25 7.04
CA LEU A 206 -9.92 -8.24 7.41
C LEU A 206 -9.42 -7.44 8.62
N LEU A 207 -8.79 -6.30 8.36
CA LEU A 207 -8.31 -5.38 9.38
C LEU A 207 -9.49 -4.56 9.95
N PRO A 208 -9.68 -4.48 11.29
CA PRO A 208 -10.71 -3.61 11.85
C PRO A 208 -10.46 -2.16 11.46
N LEU A 209 -11.42 -1.54 10.78
CA LEU A 209 -11.38 -0.14 10.40
C LEU A 209 -11.96 0.71 11.53
N VAL A 210 -11.19 1.63 12.06
CA VAL A 210 -11.69 2.72 12.92
C VAL A 210 -11.63 3.98 12.08
N ALA A 211 -12.79 4.54 11.76
CA ALA A 211 -12.87 5.86 11.15
C ALA A 211 -13.50 6.83 12.17
N ASP A 212 -12.87 7.98 12.37
CA ASP A 212 -13.53 9.17 12.87
C ASP A 212 -13.74 10.16 11.70
N ASP A 213 -14.27 11.35 11.99
CA ASP A 213 -14.58 12.33 10.94
C ASP A 213 -13.33 12.86 10.21
N GLU A 214 -12.12 12.64 10.74
CA GLU A 214 -10.87 13.25 10.25
C GLU A 214 -9.85 12.23 9.71
N ALA A 215 -9.89 10.98 10.15
CA ALA A 215 -8.91 9.96 9.74
C ALA A 215 -9.47 8.52 9.74
N LEU A 216 -8.81 7.67 8.95
CA LEU A 216 -8.97 6.22 8.95
C LEU A 216 -7.75 5.58 9.62
N VAL A 217 -7.95 4.84 10.70
CA VAL A 217 -6.91 4.10 11.40
C VAL A 217 -7.02 2.61 11.08
N LEU A 218 -5.91 2.04 10.60
CA LEU A 218 -5.76 0.67 10.19
C LEU A 218 -4.76 -0.03 11.10
N PRO A 219 -5.09 -1.18 11.71
CA PRO A 219 -4.07 -2.01 12.32
C PRO A 219 -3.16 -2.56 11.23
N VAL A 220 -1.86 -2.35 11.39
CA VAL A 220 -0.81 -2.86 10.50
C VAL A 220 -0.34 -4.25 10.96
N THR A 221 -0.59 -4.59 12.23
CA THR A 221 -0.30 -5.91 12.78
C THR A 221 -1.57 -6.65 13.16
N THR A 222 -1.76 -7.84 12.61
CA THR A 222 -2.31 -8.93 13.42
C THR A 222 -1.14 -9.55 14.18
N ARG A 223 -1.36 -10.15 15.36
CA ARG A 223 -0.31 -10.79 16.18
C ARG A 223 0.58 -11.81 15.44
N LEU A 224 0.28 -12.14 14.18
CA LEU A 224 0.97 -13.06 13.30
C LEU A 224 2.02 -12.42 12.38
N VAL A 225 2.05 -11.09 12.20
CA VAL A 225 2.89 -10.44 11.19
C VAL A 225 3.87 -9.45 11.84
N ARG A 226 5.07 -9.94 12.14
CA ARG A 226 6.25 -9.13 12.53
C ARG A 226 7.39 -9.25 11.51
N ASP A 227 7.14 -9.90 10.39
CA ASP A 227 8.13 -10.06 9.33
C ASP A 227 7.92 -8.99 8.25
N HIS A 228 8.99 -8.61 7.57
CA HIS A 228 8.98 -7.58 6.53
C HIS A 228 8.34 -8.08 5.22
N THR A 229 7.35 -8.97 5.32
CA THR A 229 6.81 -9.76 4.21
C THR A 229 5.41 -9.35 3.81
N HIS A 230 4.89 -8.25 4.36
CA HIS A 230 3.53 -7.80 4.09
C HIS A 230 3.47 -6.34 3.64
N SER A 231 2.55 -6.06 2.74
CA SER A 231 2.28 -4.74 2.20
C SER A 231 0.80 -4.39 2.21
N LEU A 232 0.54 -3.09 2.18
CA LEU A 232 -0.79 -2.52 2.05
C LEU A 232 -0.86 -1.79 0.70
N GLU A 233 -1.71 -2.28 -0.19
CA GLU A 233 -2.11 -1.55 -1.40
C GLU A 233 -3.29 -0.65 -1.03
N ILE A 234 -3.14 0.66 -1.22
CA ILE A 234 -4.19 1.65 -0.95
C ILE A 234 -4.58 2.28 -2.27
N ARG A 235 -5.82 2.08 -2.68
CA ARG A 235 -6.40 2.74 -3.85
C ARG A 235 -7.19 3.96 -3.43
N TYR A 236 -6.98 5.05 -4.14
CA TYR A 236 -7.65 6.32 -3.90
C TYR A 236 -8.04 6.97 -5.22
N ARG A 237 -8.98 7.92 -5.15
CA ARG A 237 -9.31 8.84 -6.23
C ARG A 237 -9.09 10.27 -5.74
N ALA A 238 -8.25 11.04 -6.42
CA ALA A 238 -8.08 12.47 -6.15
C ALA A 238 -8.79 13.31 -7.21
N GLU A 239 -9.57 14.29 -6.78
CA GLU A 239 -10.30 15.21 -7.65
C GLU A 239 -9.33 16.14 -8.40
N GLU A 240 -9.62 16.43 -9.67
CA GLU A 240 -8.80 17.31 -10.52
C GLU A 240 -8.62 18.72 -9.93
N LYS A 241 -9.59 19.20 -9.15
CA LYS A 241 -9.53 20.51 -8.48
C LYS A 241 -8.36 20.64 -7.50
N LEU A 242 -7.78 19.54 -7.04
CA LEU A 242 -6.58 19.54 -6.18
C LEU A 242 -5.30 19.86 -6.96
N PHE A 243 -5.36 19.88 -8.30
CA PHE A 243 -4.21 19.93 -9.20
C PHE A 243 -4.28 21.11 -10.17
N LEU A 244 -4.83 22.25 -9.73
CA LEU A 244 -4.98 23.46 -10.56
C LEU A 244 -3.64 23.99 -11.10
N ASP A 245 -2.56 23.81 -10.34
CA ASP A 245 -1.19 23.99 -10.82
C ASP A 245 -0.44 22.66 -10.65
N ARG A 246 0.19 22.15 -11.71
CA ARG A 246 1.03 20.93 -11.63
C ARG A 246 2.20 21.06 -10.64
N ARG A 247 2.55 22.28 -10.22
CA ARG A 247 3.54 22.56 -9.18
C ARG A 247 2.97 22.35 -7.79
N ASP A 248 1.66 22.49 -7.65
CA ASP A 248 0.94 22.08 -6.45
C ASP A 248 0.92 20.55 -6.51
N ARG A 249 1.88 19.95 -5.82
CA ARG A 249 2.01 18.50 -5.64
C ARG A 249 1.35 18.17 -4.31
N PRO A 250 0.01 18.09 -4.22
CA PRO A 250 -0.65 17.84 -2.96
C PRO A 250 -0.13 16.53 -2.37
N ARG A 251 0.14 16.56 -1.07
CA ARG A 251 0.67 15.42 -0.33
C ARG A 251 -0.31 15.01 0.74
N LEU A 252 -0.43 13.69 0.93
CA LEU A 252 -1.13 13.09 2.05
C LEU A 252 -0.10 12.52 3.02
N ASN A 253 -0.17 12.91 4.29
CA ASN A 253 0.72 12.40 5.33
C ASN A 253 0.10 11.17 5.97
N LEU A 254 0.64 10.00 5.69
CA LEU A 254 0.30 8.77 6.38
C LEU A 254 1.11 8.70 7.68
N LEU A 255 0.47 8.39 8.80
CA LEU A 255 1.15 8.25 10.09
C LEU A 255 1.22 6.77 10.47
N LEU A 256 2.43 6.23 10.58
CA LEU A 256 2.67 4.92 11.17
C LEU A 256 2.98 5.08 12.64
N GLU A 257 2.38 4.27 13.51
CA GLU A 257 2.64 4.29 14.95
C GLU A 257 2.98 2.88 15.44
N GLY A 258 3.90 2.78 16.40
CA GLY A 258 4.34 1.51 16.99
C GLY A 258 4.08 1.43 18.49
N SER A 259 4.26 0.22 19.05
CA SER A 259 3.93 -0.10 20.45
C SER A 259 4.61 0.77 21.50
N ASP A 260 5.79 1.29 21.16
CA ASP A 260 6.69 1.97 22.10
C ASP A 260 6.50 3.50 22.08
N GLY A 261 5.42 3.98 21.42
CA GLY A 261 5.17 5.40 21.17
C GLY A 261 6.02 5.98 20.02
N GLU A 262 6.77 5.13 19.31
CA GLU A 262 7.45 5.51 18.08
C GLU A 262 6.41 5.81 16.99
N SER A 263 6.64 6.85 16.21
CA SER A 263 5.82 7.16 15.04
C SER A 263 6.67 7.62 13.88
N ARG A 264 6.17 7.43 12.66
CA ARG A 264 6.83 7.87 11.44
C ARG A 264 5.81 8.34 10.42
N THR A 265 6.05 9.51 9.86
CA THR A 265 5.25 10.03 8.74
C THR A 265 5.79 9.54 7.41
N VAL A 266 4.90 9.05 6.55
CA VAL A 266 5.17 8.73 5.15
C VAL A 266 4.33 9.66 4.29
N GLN A 267 4.96 10.38 3.38
CA GLN A 267 4.28 11.28 2.46
C GLN A 267 3.87 10.52 1.20
N VAL A 268 2.60 10.65 0.83
CA VAL A 268 2.06 10.18 -0.44
C VAL A 268 1.90 11.38 -1.36
N GLN A 269 2.58 11.35 -2.50
CA GLN A 269 2.37 12.32 -3.55
C GLN A 269 1.12 11.96 -4.33
N LEU A 270 0.06 12.73 -4.11
CA LEU A 270 -1.23 12.50 -4.76
C LEU A 270 -1.13 12.80 -6.25
N ARG A 271 -1.91 12.09 -7.05
CA ARG A 271 -2.04 12.29 -8.49
C ARG A 271 -3.52 12.30 -8.89
N PRO A 272 -3.91 13.06 -9.92
CA PRO A 272 -5.31 13.17 -10.34
C PRO A 272 -5.89 11.82 -10.76
N GLY A 273 -7.20 11.65 -10.53
CA GLY A 273 -7.93 10.45 -10.91
C GLY A 273 -7.71 9.28 -9.94
N GLU A 274 -7.99 8.07 -10.41
CA GLU A 274 -7.85 6.84 -9.62
C GLU A 274 -6.42 6.33 -9.67
N ARG A 275 -5.86 6.06 -8.49
CA ARG A 275 -4.45 5.75 -8.29
C ARG A 275 -4.30 4.74 -7.17
N GLN A 276 -3.17 4.07 -7.16
CA GLN A 276 -2.80 3.14 -6.11
C GLN A 276 -1.40 3.45 -5.58
N ILE A 277 -1.20 3.19 -4.30
CA ILE A 277 0.11 3.15 -3.67
C ILE A 277 0.29 1.80 -2.99
N VAL A 278 1.53 1.37 -2.86
CA VAL A 278 1.88 0.18 -2.08
C VAL A 278 2.88 0.57 -1.02
N LEU A 279 2.49 0.39 0.24
CA LEU A 279 3.29 0.67 1.41
C LEU A 279 3.72 -0.65 2.04
N TRP A 280 4.98 -0.75 2.46
CA TRP A 280 5.49 -1.85 3.28
C TRP A 280 5.73 -1.32 4.70
N PRO A 281 4.73 -1.30 5.60
CA PRO A 281 4.77 -0.49 6.82
C PRO A 281 6.00 -0.78 7.70
N GLN A 282 6.35 -2.05 7.86
CA GLN A 282 7.49 -2.50 8.67
C GLN A 282 8.85 -2.10 8.07
N ARG A 283 8.89 -1.62 6.81
CA ARG A 283 10.11 -1.04 6.20
C ARG A 283 10.30 0.41 6.61
N TRP A 284 9.21 1.13 6.84
CA TRP A 284 9.24 2.51 7.33
C TRP A 284 9.36 2.56 8.85
N LEU A 285 8.63 1.71 9.57
CA LEU A 285 8.70 1.62 11.03
C LEU A 285 8.69 0.13 11.42
N PRO A 286 9.84 -0.47 11.82
CA PRO A 286 9.97 -1.92 12.06
C PRO A 286 8.94 -2.52 13.03
N ARG A 287 8.38 -1.71 13.93
CA ARG A 287 7.33 -2.10 14.88
C ARG A 287 6.02 -1.34 14.66
N ALA A 288 5.72 -0.97 13.42
CA ALA A 288 4.43 -0.36 13.08
C ALA A 288 3.29 -1.28 13.51
N GLU A 289 2.38 -0.77 14.31
CA GLU A 289 1.16 -1.45 14.78
C GLU A 289 -0.10 -0.85 14.16
N SER A 290 -0.08 0.44 13.84
CA SER A 290 -1.16 1.14 13.14
C SER A 290 -0.65 2.01 12.00
N LEU A 291 -1.55 2.26 11.06
CA LEU A 291 -1.44 3.22 9.97
C LEU A 291 -2.66 4.13 10.00
N THR A 292 -2.44 5.41 10.18
CA THR A 292 -3.46 6.45 10.16
C THR A 292 -3.39 7.19 8.83
N ILE A 293 -4.52 7.22 8.12
CA ILE A 293 -4.71 7.86 6.83
C ILE A 293 -5.67 9.04 7.02
N PRO A 294 -5.20 10.29 6.96
CA PRO A 294 -6.08 11.46 7.05
C PRO A 294 -7.11 11.48 5.92
N LEU A 295 -8.34 11.85 6.23
CA LEU A 295 -9.39 12.09 5.25
C LEU A 295 -9.26 13.51 4.72
N LEU A 296 -8.70 13.66 3.52
CA LEU A 296 -8.51 14.96 2.87
C LEU A 296 -9.68 15.26 1.92
N ASP A 297 -10.23 16.48 1.96
CA ASP A 297 -11.25 16.91 0.99
C ASP A 297 -10.75 16.77 -0.45
N GLY A 298 -11.59 16.25 -1.33
CA GLY A 298 -11.23 15.92 -2.70
C GLY A 298 -10.41 14.63 -2.88
N VAL A 299 -10.16 13.86 -1.82
CA VAL A 299 -9.56 12.51 -1.90
C VAL A 299 -10.54 11.47 -1.38
N VAL A 300 -10.82 10.45 -2.20
CA VAL A 300 -11.73 9.35 -1.85
C VAL A 300 -10.94 8.05 -1.81
N LEU A 301 -10.87 7.41 -0.63
CA LEU A 301 -10.32 6.07 -0.51
C LEU A 301 -11.29 5.07 -1.15
N LYS A 302 -10.77 4.28 -2.10
CA LYS A 302 -11.56 3.32 -2.88
C LYS A 302 -11.46 1.93 -2.28
N GLU A 303 -10.24 1.50 -1.99
CA GLU A 303 -9.96 0.12 -1.63
C GLU A 303 -8.64 0.05 -0.85
N ILE A 304 -8.56 -0.92 0.07
CA ILE A 304 -7.32 -1.27 0.74
C ILE A 304 -7.17 -2.78 0.67
N ARG A 305 -6.10 -3.24 0.03
CA ARG A 305 -5.75 -4.66 -0.06
C ARG A 305 -4.49 -4.93 0.73
N HIS A 306 -4.41 -6.12 1.29
CA HIS A 306 -3.24 -6.61 1.97
C HIS A 306 -2.59 -7.70 1.12
N HIS A 307 -1.28 -7.60 0.91
CA HIS A 307 -0.53 -8.57 0.13
C HIS A 307 0.61 -9.15 0.95
N SER A 308 0.77 -10.47 0.87
CA SER A 308 1.96 -11.15 1.34
C SER A 308 3.02 -11.19 0.24
N LEU A 309 4.28 -11.27 0.63
CA LEU A 309 5.41 -11.47 -0.27
C LEU A 309 5.20 -12.77 -1.06
N PRO A 310 5.20 -12.74 -2.40
CA PRO A 310 5.03 -13.96 -3.17
C PRO A 310 6.19 -14.94 -2.94
N GLU A 311 5.89 -16.22 -2.73
CA GLU A 311 6.91 -17.26 -2.51
C GLU A 311 7.72 -17.55 -3.78
N ASN A 312 7.08 -17.49 -4.95
CA ASN A 312 7.73 -17.76 -6.23
C ASN A 312 8.60 -16.57 -6.67
N PRO A 313 9.92 -16.73 -6.87
CA PRO A 313 10.81 -15.64 -7.29
C PRO A 313 10.56 -15.14 -8.72
N ARG A 314 9.73 -15.82 -9.52
CA ARG A 314 9.27 -15.35 -10.83
C ARG A 314 7.99 -14.52 -10.77
N GLU A 315 7.34 -14.48 -9.61
CA GLU A 315 6.20 -13.61 -9.36
C GLU A 315 6.72 -12.27 -8.80
N PRO A 316 6.41 -11.13 -9.45
CA PRO A 316 6.94 -9.85 -9.06
C PRO A 316 6.35 -9.35 -7.73
N ILE A 317 7.18 -8.74 -6.89
CA ILE A 317 6.72 -8.01 -5.71
C ILE A 317 6.16 -6.65 -6.15
N LEU A 318 4.90 -6.36 -5.85
CA LEU A 318 4.30 -5.05 -6.11
C LEU A 318 4.95 -3.99 -5.22
N ILE A 319 5.46 -2.90 -5.81
CA ILE A 319 6.31 -1.95 -5.07
C ILE A 319 6.20 -0.51 -5.59
N ASP A 320 6.35 0.47 -4.71
CA ASP A 320 6.68 1.84 -5.08
C ASP A 320 8.18 2.00 -5.38
N LEU A 321 8.54 2.91 -6.29
CA LEU A 321 9.96 3.08 -6.66
C LEU A 321 10.83 3.61 -5.52
N GLU A 322 10.28 4.30 -4.52
CA GLU A 322 11.05 4.78 -3.37
C GLU A 322 11.44 3.62 -2.45
N GLU A 323 10.54 2.64 -2.31
CA GLU A 323 10.79 1.40 -1.59
C GLU A 323 11.81 0.52 -2.32
N LEU A 324 11.70 0.46 -3.64
CA LEU A 324 12.66 -0.26 -4.50
C LEU A 324 14.10 0.25 -4.32
N GLN A 325 14.28 1.56 -4.07
CA GLN A 325 15.63 2.12 -3.79
C GLN A 325 16.26 1.56 -2.51
N ARG A 326 15.44 1.07 -1.57
CA ARG A 326 15.84 0.70 -0.21
C ARG A 326 15.50 -0.75 0.12
N TRP A 327 15.14 -1.53 -0.90
CA TRP A 327 14.78 -2.93 -0.71
C TRP A 327 16.00 -3.71 -0.21
N PRO A 328 15.87 -4.42 0.93
CA PRO A 328 17.02 -5.07 1.56
C PRO A 328 17.35 -6.35 0.80
N ARG A 329 18.65 -6.60 0.61
CA ARG A 329 19.11 -7.79 -0.12
C ARG A 329 18.88 -9.08 0.65
N GLU A 330 18.75 -8.99 1.96
CA GLU A 330 18.46 -10.12 2.85
C GLU A 330 17.04 -10.69 2.64
N LEU A 331 16.14 -9.91 2.02
CA LEU A 331 14.80 -10.37 1.64
C LEU A 331 14.72 -10.82 0.18
N TRP A 332 15.82 -10.80 -0.56
CA TRP A 332 15.80 -11.26 -1.94
C TRP A 332 15.54 -12.76 -1.99
N ARG A 333 14.62 -13.15 -2.88
CA ARG A 333 14.28 -14.55 -3.13
C ARG A 333 15.28 -15.24 -4.06
N ARG A 334 16.24 -14.48 -4.61
CA ARG A 334 17.35 -14.99 -5.42
C ARG A 334 18.65 -14.25 -5.09
N ASP A 335 19.77 -14.90 -5.38
CA ASP A 335 21.10 -14.35 -5.10
C ASP A 335 21.62 -13.36 -6.16
N ASP A 336 20.97 -13.30 -7.33
CA ASP A 336 21.43 -12.59 -8.53
C ASP A 336 20.62 -11.33 -8.85
N PHE A 337 19.30 -11.36 -8.67
CA PHE A 337 18.37 -10.22 -8.79
C PHE A 337 17.06 -10.45 -8.01
N GLU A 338 16.33 -9.37 -7.73
CA GLU A 338 14.93 -9.44 -7.28
C GLU A 338 13.98 -8.86 -8.33
N LEU A 339 12.78 -9.43 -8.44
CA LEU A 339 11.77 -9.06 -9.42
C LEU A 339 10.64 -8.28 -8.74
N PHE A 340 10.33 -7.11 -9.29
CA PHE A 340 9.27 -6.24 -8.83
C PHE A 340 8.30 -5.87 -9.95
N SER A 341 7.12 -5.42 -9.57
CA SER A 341 6.13 -4.77 -10.43
C SER A 341 5.92 -3.35 -9.92
N TRP A 342 6.03 -2.36 -10.79
CA TRP A 342 5.90 -0.97 -10.39
C TRP A 342 4.44 -0.63 -10.08
N SER A 343 4.12 -0.26 -8.84
CA SER A 343 2.75 -0.01 -8.38
C SER A 343 1.99 1.03 -9.21
N ALA A 344 2.65 2.05 -9.75
CA ALA A 344 1.98 3.03 -10.63
C ALA A 344 1.68 2.47 -12.03
N TYR A 345 2.46 1.49 -12.50
CA TYR A 345 2.28 0.81 -13.77
C TYR A 345 2.56 -0.69 -13.63
N PRO A 346 1.61 -1.50 -13.13
CA PRO A 346 1.89 -2.88 -12.70
C PRO A 346 2.37 -3.83 -13.81
N ARG A 347 2.20 -3.45 -15.09
CA ARG A 347 2.74 -4.19 -16.24
C ARG A 347 4.21 -3.88 -16.53
N ILE A 348 4.80 -2.91 -15.84
CA ILE A 348 6.22 -2.60 -15.90
C ILE A 348 6.93 -3.39 -14.81
N LEU A 349 7.69 -4.39 -15.25
CA LEU A 349 8.54 -5.21 -14.39
C LEU A 349 9.85 -4.48 -14.13
N TRP A 350 10.36 -4.60 -12.91
CA TRP A 350 11.64 -4.07 -12.52
C TRP A 350 12.54 -5.18 -12.00
N MET A 351 13.72 -5.34 -12.61
CA MET A 351 14.74 -6.29 -12.17
C MET A 351 15.88 -5.55 -11.48
N ASP A 352 16.01 -5.77 -10.17
CA ASP A 352 17.07 -5.17 -9.38
C ASP A 352 18.24 -6.15 -9.21
N HIS A 353 19.33 -5.92 -9.93
CA HIS A 353 20.45 -6.82 -10.00
C HIS A 353 21.47 -6.58 -8.89
N ARG A 354 22.06 -7.68 -8.41
CA ARG A 354 23.18 -7.64 -7.45
C ARG A 354 24.37 -6.83 -7.96
N SER A 355 24.70 -6.97 -9.24
CA SER A 355 25.85 -6.31 -9.86
C SER A 355 25.60 -6.02 -11.34
N TYR A 356 26.41 -5.14 -11.93
CA TYR A 356 26.42 -4.93 -13.38
C TYR A 356 26.76 -6.22 -14.13
N GLN A 357 27.55 -7.12 -13.52
CA GLN A 357 27.86 -8.41 -14.11
C GLN A 357 26.62 -9.30 -14.23
N THR A 358 25.80 -9.40 -13.18
CA THR A 358 24.57 -10.23 -13.23
C THR A 358 23.55 -9.62 -14.19
N GLN A 359 23.43 -8.29 -14.21
CA GLN A 359 22.61 -7.56 -15.19
C GLN A 359 23.07 -7.81 -16.63
N ALA A 360 24.38 -7.71 -16.91
CA ALA A 360 24.94 -7.88 -18.25
C ALA A 360 24.76 -9.29 -18.81
N ARG A 361 24.81 -10.34 -17.98
CA ARG A 361 24.56 -11.73 -18.43
C ARG A 361 23.14 -11.92 -18.98
N MET A 362 22.20 -11.13 -18.49
CA MET A 362 20.80 -11.14 -18.92
C MET A 362 20.53 -10.20 -20.09
N PHE A 363 21.05 -8.97 -20.05
CA PHE A 363 20.59 -7.90 -20.93
C PHE A 363 21.60 -7.42 -21.97
N ARG A 364 22.89 -7.78 -21.87
CA ARG A 364 23.91 -7.20 -22.76
C ARG A 364 23.71 -7.61 -24.22
N ARG A 365 23.42 -8.89 -24.50
CA ARG A 365 23.16 -9.33 -25.89
C ARG A 365 21.91 -8.68 -26.47
N LEU A 366 20.87 -8.57 -25.65
CA LEU A 366 19.62 -7.89 -26.01
C LEU A 366 19.86 -6.40 -26.33
N ALA A 367 20.64 -5.69 -25.52
CA ALA A 367 21.00 -4.28 -25.76
C ALA A 367 21.66 -4.09 -27.13
N PHE A 368 22.59 -4.99 -27.47
CA PHE A 368 23.27 -4.93 -28.76
C PHE A 368 22.33 -5.26 -29.94
N PHE A 369 21.41 -6.19 -29.73
CA PHE A 369 20.42 -6.58 -30.73
C PHE A 369 19.37 -5.49 -31.00
N VAL A 370 18.93 -4.75 -29.97
CA VAL A 370 17.84 -3.78 -30.09
C VAL A 370 18.33 -2.35 -30.33
N GLU A 371 19.40 -1.90 -29.65
CA GLU A 371 19.68 -0.46 -29.50
C GLU A 371 21.04 -0.03 -30.03
N LYS A 372 22.06 -0.89 -29.95
CA LYS A 372 23.45 -0.49 -30.26
C LYS A 372 23.66 -0.38 -31.75
N ARG A 373 24.02 0.83 -32.18
CA ARG A 373 24.34 1.14 -33.57
C ARG A 373 25.35 0.15 -34.16
N GLY A 374 24.99 -0.43 -35.30
CA GLY A 374 25.84 -1.34 -36.06
C GLY A 374 25.71 -2.81 -35.69
N TYR A 375 24.86 -3.14 -34.71
CA TYR A 375 24.62 -4.52 -34.25
C TYR A 375 23.15 -4.92 -34.28
N GLN A 376 22.24 -4.02 -34.63
CA GLN A 376 20.82 -4.33 -34.48
C GLN A 376 20.37 -5.47 -35.38
N GLY A 377 19.51 -6.33 -34.83
CA GLY A 377 19.08 -7.57 -35.48
C GLY A 377 20.16 -8.68 -35.52
N ARG A 378 21.39 -8.42 -35.06
CA ARG A 378 22.47 -9.42 -35.02
C ARG A 378 22.60 -10.01 -33.61
N LEU A 379 22.51 -11.34 -33.53
CA LEU A 379 22.85 -12.09 -32.32
C LEU A 379 24.37 -12.19 -32.20
N LEU A 380 24.91 -11.75 -31.05
CA LEU A 380 26.34 -11.77 -30.76
C LEU A 380 26.62 -12.75 -29.63
N SER A 381 27.66 -13.57 -29.77
CA SER A 381 28.13 -14.46 -28.70
C SER A 381 28.72 -13.68 -27.51
N ASN A 382 28.84 -14.35 -26.35
CA ASN A 382 29.52 -13.75 -25.20
C ASN A 382 30.98 -13.38 -25.50
N GLN A 383 31.66 -14.16 -26.35
CA GLN A 383 33.04 -13.92 -26.77
C GLN A 383 33.14 -12.65 -27.63
N GLU A 384 32.21 -12.44 -28.57
CA GLU A 384 32.18 -11.22 -29.39
C GLU A 384 31.93 -9.95 -28.55
N LEU A 385 31.33 -10.10 -27.37
CA LEU A 385 31.00 -8.99 -26.46
C LEU A 385 31.98 -8.83 -25.30
N GLU A 386 33.05 -9.62 -25.21
CA GLU A 386 33.94 -9.66 -24.04
C GLU A 386 34.50 -8.27 -23.69
N ASP A 387 35.02 -7.55 -24.69
CA ASP A 387 35.59 -6.21 -24.54
C ASP A 387 34.58 -5.06 -24.73
N LEU A 388 33.30 -5.39 -24.95
CA LEU A 388 32.27 -4.41 -25.24
C LEU A 388 31.44 -4.08 -24.00
N HIS A 389 31.37 -2.79 -23.71
CA HIS A 389 30.61 -2.28 -22.57
C HIS A 389 29.10 -2.28 -22.85
N GLY A 390 28.33 -2.81 -21.89
CA GLY A 390 26.87 -2.73 -21.88
C GLY A 390 26.36 -1.36 -21.48
N TRP A 391 25.12 -1.31 -21.00
CA TRP A 391 24.54 -0.14 -20.36
C TRP A 391 24.54 -0.32 -18.84
N ASN A 392 24.34 0.77 -18.09
CA ASN A 392 24.27 0.74 -16.62
C ASN A 392 22.86 0.44 -16.09
N ALA A 393 21.87 0.58 -16.96
CA ALA A 393 20.47 0.28 -16.75
C ALA A 393 19.88 -0.13 -18.10
N HIS A 394 18.73 -0.78 -18.09
CA HIS A 394 18.13 -1.31 -19.30
C HIS A 394 16.61 -1.19 -19.29
N ASN A 395 16.03 -1.03 -20.47
CA ASN A 395 14.61 -0.88 -20.71
C ASN A 395 14.18 -1.59 -22.00
N TYR A 396 13.32 -2.59 -21.92
CA TYR A 396 12.84 -3.29 -23.11
C TYR A 396 11.34 -3.42 -23.13
N ARG A 397 10.76 -3.02 -24.26
CA ARG A 397 9.35 -3.27 -24.59
C ARG A 397 9.16 -4.70 -25.10
N PRO A 398 7.93 -5.24 -25.02
CA PRO A 398 7.56 -6.56 -25.54
C PRO A 398 8.06 -6.87 -26.95
N GLU A 399 8.03 -5.90 -27.87
CA GLU A 399 8.45 -6.09 -29.27
C GLU A 399 9.94 -6.42 -29.38
N GLY A 400 10.80 -5.69 -28.65
CA GLY A 400 12.24 -5.96 -28.67
C GLY A 400 12.60 -7.32 -28.06
N LEU A 401 11.86 -7.74 -27.02
CA LEU A 401 12.00 -9.07 -26.44
C LEU A 401 11.57 -10.16 -27.43
N ALA A 402 10.41 -9.98 -28.08
CA ALA A 402 9.88 -10.94 -29.05
C ALA A 402 10.83 -11.11 -30.23
N ASP A 403 11.32 -10.01 -30.80
CA ASP A 403 12.27 -10.02 -31.92
C ASP A 403 13.56 -10.77 -31.56
N PHE A 404 14.12 -10.52 -30.37
CA PHE A 404 15.34 -11.20 -29.92
C PHE A 404 15.15 -12.70 -29.74
N PHE A 405 14.08 -13.13 -29.06
CA PHE A 405 13.85 -14.55 -28.80
C PHE A 405 13.42 -15.31 -30.06
N ASN A 406 12.67 -14.68 -30.96
CA ASN A 406 12.35 -15.23 -32.28
C ASN A 406 13.61 -15.39 -33.13
N ALA A 407 14.49 -14.38 -33.18
CA ALA A 407 15.76 -14.47 -33.89
C ALA A 407 16.63 -15.62 -33.33
N ALA A 408 16.69 -15.76 -32.01
CA ALA A 408 17.45 -16.83 -31.37
C ALA A 408 16.89 -18.22 -31.70
N GLU A 409 15.56 -18.39 -31.65
CA GLU A 409 14.91 -19.66 -31.97
C GLU A 409 15.03 -20.01 -33.46
N ALA A 410 14.87 -19.04 -34.36
CA ALA A 410 14.98 -19.24 -35.80
C ALA A 410 16.39 -19.64 -36.26
N SER A 411 17.42 -19.13 -35.58
CA SER A 411 18.83 -19.40 -35.90
C SER A 411 19.44 -20.56 -35.09
N GLY A 412 18.71 -21.12 -34.12
CA GLY A 412 19.25 -22.11 -33.19
C GLY A 412 20.34 -21.54 -32.29
N PHE A 413 20.33 -20.23 -32.03
CA PHE A 413 21.32 -19.55 -31.21
C PHE A 413 21.16 -19.90 -29.73
N GLU A 414 22.28 -20.24 -29.08
CA GLU A 414 22.28 -20.63 -27.67
C GLU A 414 22.15 -19.41 -26.74
N LEU A 415 21.00 -19.34 -26.07
CA LEU A 415 20.70 -18.34 -25.04
C LEU A 415 21.46 -18.65 -23.73
N ASN A 416 21.76 -17.60 -22.98
CA ASN A 416 22.35 -17.72 -21.65
C ASN A 416 21.27 -18.23 -20.69
N SER A 417 21.68 -18.82 -19.57
CA SER A 417 20.75 -19.22 -18.50
C SER A 417 19.86 -18.07 -18.05
N GLU A 418 20.41 -16.87 -17.89
CA GLU A 418 19.71 -15.67 -17.46
C GLU A 418 18.75 -15.13 -18.52
N GLU A 419 19.05 -15.29 -19.80
CA GLU A 419 18.15 -14.91 -20.89
C GLU A 419 16.97 -15.87 -21.02
N LEU A 420 17.18 -17.16 -20.74
CA LEU A 420 16.08 -18.13 -20.62
C LEU A 420 15.16 -17.76 -19.45
N VAL A 421 15.73 -17.38 -18.30
CA VAL A 421 14.95 -16.88 -17.14
C VAL A 421 14.17 -15.63 -17.52
N LEU A 422 14.78 -14.66 -18.22
CA LEU A 422 14.09 -13.47 -18.71
C LEU A 422 12.92 -13.82 -19.63
N ARG A 423 13.12 -14.73 -20.58
CA ARG A 423 12.07 -15.19 -21.50
C ARG A 423 10.90 -15.79 -20.75
N ASP A 424 11.19 -16.66 -19.79
CA ASP A 424 10.17 -17.38 -19.04
C ASP A 424 9.38 -16.43 -18.13
N ILE A 425 10.06 -15.48 -17.46
CA ILE A 425 9.40 -14.39 -16.71
C ILE A 425 8.56 -13.53 -17.66
N ALA A 426 9.11 -13.10 -18.79
CA ALA A 426 8.38 -12.28 -19.75
C ALA A 426 7.12 -12.99 -20.28
N HIS A 427 7.19 -14.31 -20.47
CA HIS A 427 6.03 -15.10 -20.86
C HIS A 427 4.99 -15.21 -19.73
N GLU A 428 5.42 -15.60 -18.53
CA GLU A 428 4.55 -15.79 -17.36
C GLU A 428 3.83 -14.48 -16.96
N GLN A 429 4.50 -13.35 -17.13
CA GLN A 429 3.98 -12.02 -16.79
C GLN A 429 3.26 -11.33 -17.97
N GLY A 430 3.08 -12.03 -19.10
CA GLY A 430 2.30 -11.53 -20.24
C GLY A 430 2.98 -10.45 -21.09
N LEU A 431 4.30 -10.26 -20.96
CA LEU A 431 5.11 -9.45 -21.88
C LEU A 431 5.36 -10.20 -23.19
N LEU A 432 5.34 -11.53 -23.17
CA LEU A 432 5.46 -12.38 -24.35
C LEU A 432 4.33 -13.41 -24.41
N ILE A 433 3.73 -13.57 -25.58
CA ILE A 433 2.67 -14.54 -25.84
C ILE A 433 3.23 -15.64 -26.74
N ARG A 434 3.18 -16.89 -26.27
CA ARG A 434 3.60 -18.04 -27.08
C ARG A 434 2.49 -18.41 -28.06
N GLN A 435 2.79 -18.40 -29.35
CA GLN A 435 1.87 -18.92 -30.36
C GLN A 435 1.90 -20.45 -30.40
N SER A 436 0.72 -21.03 -30.62
CA SER A 436 0.58 -22.46 -30.90
C SER A 436 1.36 -22.82 -32.17
N SER A 437 2.05 -23.97 -32.14
CA SER A 437 2.95 -24.42 -33.22
C SER A 437 2.30 -24.61 -34.59
N GLY A 438 0.96 -24.60 -34.69
CA GLY A 438 0.22 -24.67 -35.94
C GLY A 438 -0.13 -23.33 -36.59
N ASP A 439 -0.09 -22.22 -35.83
CA ASP A 439 -0.59 -20.90 -36.28
C ASP A 439 0.54 -19.89 -36.55
N ALA A 440 1.77 -20.22 -36.15
CA ALA A 440 2.94 -19.37 -36.26
C ALA A 440 3.67 -19.55 -37.62
N PRO A 441 4.01 -18.47 -38.35
CA PRO A 441 5.00 -18.52 -39.42
C PRO A 441 6.32 -19.13 -38.94
N ALA A 442 7.06 -19.80 -39.83
CA ALA A 442 8.33 -20.40 -39.48
C ALA A 442 9.32 -19.33 -38.95
N GLY A 443 9.64 -19.36 -37.66
CA GLY A 443 10.57 -18.43 -37.00
C GLY A 443 9.92 -17.40 -36.06
N GLU A 444 8.60 -17.22 -36.09
CA GLU A 444 7.88 -16.29 -35.22
C GLU A 444 6.99 -17.05 -34.25
N ARG A 445 7.49 -17.35 -33.05
CA ARG A 445 6.73 -18.10 -32.02
C ARG A 445 6.36 -17.27 -30.81
N TRP A 446 7.01 -16.12 -30.65
CA TRP A 446 6.75 -15.16 -29.59
C TRP A 446 6.12 -13.92 -30.19
N LEU A 447 4.93 -13.58 -29.72
CA LEU A 447 4.30 -12.29 -30.02
C LEU A 447 4.52 -11.33 -28.85
N PRO A 448 4.62 -10.02 -29.12
CA PRO A 448 4.65 -9.02 -28.06
C PRO A 448 3.31 -9.00 -27.31
N GLY A 449 3.39 -9.02 -25.98
CA GLY A 449 2.28 -8.72 -25.09
C GLY A 449 2.23 -7.24 -24.71
N THR A 450 1.98 -6.96 -23.44
CA THR A 450 1.87 -5.58 -22.90
C THR A 450 2.87 -5.35 -21.76
N GLY A 451 3.17 -4.08 -21.43
CA GLY A 451 4.11 -3.75 -20.37
C GLY A 451 5.53 -3.49 -20.85
N GLY A 452 6.50 -3.89 -20.02
CA GLY A 452 7.91 -3.77 -20.32
C GLY A 452 8.77 -4.23 -19.14
N VAL A 453 10.06 -4.41 -19.39
CA VAL A 453 11.05 -4.76 -18.36
C VAL A 453 12.07 -3.65 -18.24
N LEU A 454 12.33 -3.23 -17.01
CA LEU A 454 13.34 -2.26 -16.63
C LEU A 454 14.36 -2.96 -15.72
N SER A 455 15.62 -2.52 -15.74
CA SER A 455 16.61 -3.05 -14.81
C SER A 455 17.63 -2.02 -14.33
N ILE A 456 18.07 -2.21 -13.09
CA ILE A 456 19.13 -1.43 -12.45
C ILE A 456 20.05 -2.35 -11.65
N SER A 457 21.19 -1.81 -11.22
CA SER A 457 22.18 -2.54 -10.41
C SER A 457 22.37 -1.92 -9.03
N GLN A 458 22.56 -2.77 -8.02
CA GLN A 458 22.94 -2.39 -6.66
C GLN A 458 24.39 -1.88 -6.56
N GLU A 459 25.23 -2.06 -7.59
CA GLU A 459 26.58 -1.45 -7.67
C GLU A 459 26.53 0.04 -8.02
N SER A 460 25.39 0.56 -8.47
CA SER A 460 25.19 2.00 -8.60
C SER A 460 25.18 2.67 -7.23
N VAL A 461 26.05 3.65 -7.02
CA VAL A 461 25.96 4.53 -5.85
C VAL A 461 24.61 5.25 -5.81
N SER A 462 24.10 5.51 -4.61
CA SER A 462 22.70 5.98 -4.40
C SER A 462 22.25 7.13 -5.32
N PRO A 463 23.02 8.22 -5.52
CA PRO A 463 22.58 9.29 -6.44
C PRO A 463 22.48 8.84 -7.91
N LEU A 464 23.39 7.99 -8.37
CA LEU A 464 23.36 7.44 -9.73
C LEU A 464 22.19 6.47 -9.87
N ARG A 465 21.99 5.61 -8.89
CA ARG A 465 20.89 4.64 -8.88
C ARG A 465 19.54 5.33 -8.95
N ARG A 466 19.34 6.41 -8.18
CA ARG A 466 18.11 7.22 -8.25
C ARG A 466 17.94 7.85 -9.63
N LEU A 467 19.00 8.45 -10.19
CA LEU A 467 18.95 9.04 -11.53
C LEU A 467 18.55 8.01 -12.60
N LEU A 468 19.19 6.84 -12.60
CA LEU A 468 18.85 5.74 -13.51
C LEU A 468 17.42 5.26 -13.29
N THR A 469 16.97 5.12 -12.04
CA THR A 469 15.59 4.75 -11.75
C THR A 469 14.60 5.76 -12.33
N VAL A 470 14.84 7.06 -12.19
CA VAL A 470 13.96 8.06 -12.80
C VAL A 470 13.98 7.92 -14.33
N HIS A 471 15.17 7.78 -14.93
CA HIS A 471 15.33 7.60 -16.36
C HIS A 471 14.55 6.38 -16.88
N GLU A 472 14.79 5.21 -16.30
CA GLU A 472 14.12 3.96 -16.70
C GLU A 472 12.60 4.02 -16.48
N ALA A 473 12.15 4.64 -15.38
CA ALA A 473 10.73 4.81 -15.11
C ALA A 473 10.02 5.60 -16.22
N MET A 474 10.68 6.61 -16.82
CA MET A 474 10.09 7.37 -17.93
C MET A 474 9.92 6.50 -19.18
N HIS A 475 10.76 5.49 -19.42
CA HIS A 475 10.51 4.50 -20.46
C HIS A 475 9.27 3.66 -20.15
N GLY A 476 9.10 3.23 -18.89
CA GLY A 476 7.91 2.52 -18.45
C GLY A 476 6.62 3.31 -18.71
N VAL A 477 6.61 4.61 -18.39
CA VAL A 477 5.49 5.50 -18.72
C VAL A 477 5.26 5.56 -20.23
N PHE A 478 6.32 5.74 -21.01
CA PHE A 478 6.23 5.79 -22.47
C PHE A 478 5.62 4.51 -23.09
N TYR A 479 5.90 3.34 -22.49
CA TYR A 479 5.35 2.05 -22.93
C TYR A 479 3.87 1.90 -22.62
N GLU A 480 3.42 2.44 -21.49
CA GLU A 480 2.06 2.22 -20.97
C GLU A 480 1.08 3.36 -21.26
N GLU A 481 1.56 4.58 -21.57
CA GLU A 481 0.74 5.77 -21.82
C GLU A 481 0.76 6.19 -23.31
N PRO A 482 -0.21 5.75 -24.14
CA PRO A 482 -0.25 6.06 -25.57
C PRO A 482 -0.35 7.56 -25.86
N GLU A 483 -1.09 8.30 -25.04
CA GLU A 483 -1.28 9.76 -25.15
C GLU A 483 0.04 10.50 -24.95
N PHE A 484 0.78 10.14 -23.90
CA PHE A 484 2.10 10.70 -23.61
C PHE A 484 3.09 10.37 -24.72
N ARG A 485 3.14 9.10 -25.15
CA ARG A 485 3.99 8.67 -26.26
C ARG A 485 3.69 9.43 -27.55
N ARG A 486 2.40 9.64 -27.89
CA ARG A 486 1.98 10.42 -29.06
C ARG A 486 2.45 11.87 -28.96
N ALA A 487 2.34 12.49 -27.79
CA ALA A 487 2.80 13.86 -27.56
C ALA A 487 4.33 13.99 -27.72
N ALA A 488 5.10 13.00 -27.25
CA ALA A 488 6.55 12.97 -27.45
C ALA A 488 6.94 12.86 -28.94
N TYR A 489 6.25 12.01 -29.71
CA TYR A 489 6.43 11.95 -31.16
C TYR A 489 6.06 13.26 -31.86
N ASP A 490 4.90 13.84 -31.53
CA ASP A 490 4.47 15.13 -32.09
C ASP A 490 5.51 16.23 -31.83
N TYR A 491 6.03 16.29 -30.60
CA TYR A 491 7.07 17.25 -30.26
C TYR A 491 8.33 17.02 -31.09
N TRP A 492 8.79 15.78 -31.18
CA TRP A 492 9.98 15.43 -31.94
C TRP A 492 9.86 15.78 -33.44
N ASP A 493 8.76 15.39 -34.08
CA ASP A 493 8.59 15.54 -35.53
C ASP A 493 8.24 16.98 -35.94
N HIS A 494 7.39 17.64 -35.14
CA HIS A 494 6.72 18.87 -35.56
C HIS A 494 7.13 20.11 -34.76
N ARG A 495 7.63 19.96 -33.52
CA ARG A 495 8.05 21.10 -32.69
C ARG A 495 9.54 21.35 -32.74
N LEU A 496 10.36 20.30 -32.77
CA LEU A 496 11.79 20.46 -33.00
C LEU A 496 12.05 20.87 -34.45
N SER A 497 12.88 21.89 -34.64
CA SER A 497 13.48 22.15 -35.94
C SER A 497 14.45 21.04 -36.32
N ARG A 498 14.79 20.95 -37.61
CA ARG A 498 15.83 20.02 -38.09
C ARG A 498 17.15 20.18 -37.33
N ARG A 499 17.55 21.42 -37.05
CA ARG A 499 18.79 21.73 -36.32
C ARG A 499 18.74 21.23 -34.87
N GLU A 500 17.61 21.38 -34.20
CA GLU A 500 17.45 20.85 -32.83
C GLU A 500 17.43 19.32 -32.83
N ARG A 501 16.78 18.67 -33.80
CA ARG A 501 16.88 17.20 -33.95
C ARG A 501 18.31 16.73 -34.22
N ASP A 502 19.07 17.45 -35.05
CA ASP A 502 20.48 17.13 -35.31
C ASP A 502 21.33 17.17 -34.03
N PHE A 503 21.02 18.06 -33.07
CA PHE A 503 21.66 18.07 -31.74
C PHE A 503 21.40 16.76 -31.00
N TRP A 504 20.13 16.35 -30.90
CA TRP A 504 19.73 15.13 -30.19
C TRP A 504 20.31 13.88 -30.84
N GLN A 505 20.24 13.76 -32.15
CA GLN A 505 20.86 12.64 -32.88
C GLN A 505 22.38 12.61 -32.71
N THR A 506 23.05 13.77 -32.65
CA THR A 506 24.48 13.84 -32.34
C THR A 506 24.78 13.36 -30.92
N PHE A 507 23.97 13.80 -29.94
CA PHE A 507 24.09 13.37 -28.56
C PHE A 507 23.89 11.86 -28.41
N PHE A 508 22.82 11.30 -28.99
CA PHE A 508 22.52 9.87 -28.90
C PHE A 508 23.51 9.01 -29.67
N SER A 509 23.95 9.44 -30.86
CA SER A 509 25.01 8.74 -31.57
C SER A 509 26.34 8.76 -30.81
N TRP A 510 26.67 9.83 -30.08
CA TRP A 510 27.86 9.86 -29.22
C TRP A 510 27.74 8.87 -28.04
N MET A 511 26.51 8.67 -27.54
CA MET A 511 26.21 7.64 -26.55
C MET A 511 26.16 6.21 -27.13
N SER A 512 26.33 6.02 -28.44
CA SER A 512 26.29 4.74 -29.18
C SER A 512 24.90 4.17 -29.50
N TYR A 513 23.85 4.99 -29.40
CA TYR A 513 22.54 4.66 -29.95
C TYR A 513 22.52 4.85 -31.47
N ASP A 514 21.60 4.18 -32.17
CA ASP A 514 21.39 4.39 -33.60
C ASP A 514 20.53 5.63 -33.88
N PRO A 515 21.08 6.68 -34.51
CA PRO A 515 20.33 7.90 -34.82
C PRO A 515 19.23 7.72 -35.88
N ASP A 516 19.24 6.62 -36.63
CA ASP A 516 18.27 6.34 -37.69
C ASP A 516 17.02 5.60 -37.16
N ASP A 517 17.09 5.03 -35.94
CA ASP A 517 15.93 4.45 -35.26
C ASP A 517 15.09 5.55 -34.62
N ARG A 518 14.03 5.96 -35.33
CA ARG A 518 13.10 7.00 -34.84
C ARG A 518 12.43 6.62 -33.52
N TYR A 519 12.13 5.34 -33.27
CA TYR A 519 11.52 4.93 -32.02
C TYR A 519 12.48 5.16 -30.86
N LEU A 520 13.72 4.67 -31.01
CA LEU A 520 14.77 4.81 -30.01
C LEU A 520 15.05 6.29 -29.71
N MET A 521 15.18 7.12 -30.74
CA MET A 521 15.45 8.56 -30.56
C MET A 521 14.36 9.27 -29.75
N VAL A 522 13.08 9.00 -30.01
CA VAL A 522 11.98 9.64 -29.29
C VAL A 522 11.86 9.10 -27.86
N ASN A 523 12.04 7.79 -27.68
CA ASN A 523 11.99 7.14 -26.38
C ASN A 523 13.10 7.66 -25.45
N GLU A 524 14.33 7.82 -25.95
CA GLU A 524 15.46 8.40 -25.22
C GLU A 524 15.29 9.91 -24.98
N PHE A 525 14.80 10.65 -25.98
CA PHE A 525 14.56 12.09 -25.88
C PHE A 525 13.69 12.47 -24.69
N GLN A 526 12.54 11.79 -24.53
CA GLN A 526 11.66 12.08 -23.41
C GLN A 526 12.28 11.67 -22.07
N ALA A 527 12.95 10.52 -21.99
CA ALA A 527 13.54 10.01 -20.75
C ALA A 527 14.67 10.93 -20.24
N TYR A 528 15.57 11.35 -21.14
CA TYR A 528 16.64 12.29 -20.80
C TYR A 528 16.13 13.69 -20.40
N LEU A 529 15.04 14.16 -20.99
CA LEU A 529 14.42 15.42 -20.57
C LEU A 529 13.80 15.32 -19.18
N LEU A 530 13.18 14.18 -18.87
CA LEU A 530 12.38 13.94 -17.66
C LEU A 530 13.13 13.26 -16.53
N GLN A 531 14.38 12.82 -16.70
CA GLN A 531 15.20 12.23 -15.62
C GLN A 531 15.51 13.21 -14.48
N GLN A 532 15.17 14.48 -14.66
CA GLN A 532 15.40 15.60 -13.75
C GLN A 532 14.30 16.64 -13.91
N GLY A 533 14.18 17.57 -12.95
CA GLY A 533 13.20 18.65 -13.05
C GLY A 533 13.50 19.62 -14.20
N GLU A 534 12.44 20.22 -14.76
CA GLU A 534 12.46 21.12 -15.94
C GLU A 534 13.57 22.19 -15.89
N ARG A 535 13.77 22.80 -14.71
CA ARG A 535 14.74 23.90 -14.51
C ARG A 535 16.19 23.47 -14.75
N SER A 536 16.49 22.19 -14.62
CA SER A 536 17.83 21.64 -14.80
C SER A 536 18.17 21.35 -16.26
N ALA A 537 17.18 21.33 -17.17
CA ALA A 537 17.38 20.93 -18.56
C ALA A 537 18.43 21.78 -19.28
N ASN A 538 18.38 23.11 -19.14
CA ASN A 538 19.32 23.97 -19.86
C ASN A 538 20.76 23.82 -19.37
N TRP A 539 20.95 23.74 -18.05
CA TRP A 539 22.28 23.51 -17.50
C TRP A 539 22.82 22.14 -17.93
N TYR A 540 21.98 21.11 -17.90
CA TYR A 540 22.38 19.76 -18.29
C TYR A 540 22.76 19.69 -19.77
N PHE A 541 21.87 20.07 -20.69
CA PHE A 541 22.11 19.92 -22.12
C PHE A 541 22.99 21.04 -22.70
N GLY A 542 22.67 22.30 -22.38
CA GLY A 542 23.35 23.48 -22.91
C GLY A 542 24.74 23.73 -22.32
N THR A 543 25.03 23.21 -21.12
CA THR A 543 26.35 23.32 -20.49
C THR A 543 27.05 21.96 -20.44
N ARG A 544 26.55 21.02 -19.64
CA ARG A 544 27.27 19.79 -19.30
C ARG A 544 27.41 18.83 -20.49
N ILE A 545 26.33 18.54 -21.21
CA ILE A 545 26.36 17.65 -22.38
C ILE A 545 27.05 18.33 -23.55
N ALA A 546 26.75 19.61 -23.82
CA ALA A 546 27.44 20.38 -24.84
C ALA A 546 28.97 20.35 -24.67
N GLU A 547 29.47 20.57 -23.45
CA GLU A 547 30.91 20.48 -23.16
C GLU A 547 31.48 19.08 -23.45
N ARG A 548 30.77 18.01 -23.04
CA ARG A 548 31.21 16.63 -23.30
C ARG A 548 31.25 16.32 -24.80
N ILE A 549 30.22 16.71 -25.56
CA ILE A 549 30.16 16.53 -27.01
C ILE A 549 31.28 17.32 -27.69
N ARG A 550 31.54 18.57 -27.29
CA ARG A 550 32.65 19.37 -27.86
C ARG A 550 34.01 18.68 -27.70
N ARG A 551 34.24 18.08 -26.53
CA ARG A 551 35.49 17.35 -26.24
C ARG A 551 35.59 16.04 -27.04
N ALA A 552 34.49 15.30 -27.15
CA ALA A 552 34.47 14.00 -27.83
C ALA A 552 34.39 14.12 -29.36
N LEU A 553 33.71 15.15 -29.87
CA LEU A 553 33.45 15.38 -31.29
C LEU A 553 33.80 16.84 -31.67
N PRO A 554 35.10 17.22 -31.73
CA PRO A 554 35.51 18.60 -31.99
C PRO A 554 34.99 19.17 -33.31
N ASN A 555 34.83 18.32 -34.33
CA ASN A 555 34.26 18.70 -35.63
C ASN A 555 32.78 19.10 -35.58
N ARG A 556 32.06 18.75 -34.50
CA ARG A 556 30.66 19.14 -34.27
C ARG A 556 30.52 20.37 -33.37
N ALA A 557 31.60 20.85 -32.74
CA ALA A 557 31.56 21.92 -31.74
C ALA A 557 30.86 23.20 -32.25
N ALA A 558 31.20 23.66 -33.46
CA ALA A 558 30.58 24.85 -34.05
C ALA A 558 29.07 24.71 -34.27
N ALA A 559 28.59 23.51 -34.59
CA ALA A 559 27.15 23.24 -34.73
C ALA A 559 26.45 23.26 -33.37
N ILE A 560 27.06 22.67 -32.33
CA ILE A 560 26.55 22.71 -30.96
C ILE A 560 26.47 24.16 -30.45
N ASP A 561 27.51 24.96 -30.69
CA ASP A 561 27.53 26.38 -30.30
C ASP A 561 26.45 27.20 -31.01
N ALA A 562 26.18 26.89 -32.28
CA ALA A 562 25.09 27.51 -33.01
C ALA A 562 23.72 27.18 -32.40
N ILE A 563 23.48 25.94 -31.98
CA ILE A 563 22.21 25.57 -31.32
C ILE A 563 22.02 26.35 -30.03
N ILE A 564 23.04 26.40 -29.17
CA ILE A 564 22.94 27.08 -27.87
C ILE A 564 22.72 28.58 -28.05
N ARG A 565 23.36 29.19 -29.04
CA ARG A 565 23.22 30.62 -29.34
C ARG A 565 21.88 30.95 -30.00
N ASP A 566 21.47 30.17 -31.01
CA ASP A 566 20.32 30.48 -31.85
C ASP A 566 19.00 30.00 -31.20
N TYR A 567 19.07 28.99 -30.32
CA TYR A 567 17.91 28.40 -29.63
C TYR A 567 18.15 28.27 -28.10
N PRO A 568 18.40 29.37 -27.37
CA PRO A 568 18.82 29.35 -25.97
C PRO A 568 17.79 28.75 -24.99
N ARG A 569 16.54 28.56 -25.46
CA ARG A 569 15.45 27.99 -24.68
C ARG A 569 15.03 26.58 -25.10
N THR A 570 15.61 26.02 -26.17
CA THR A 570 15.17 24.74 -26.75
C THR A 570 14.99 23.63 -25.72
N PHE A 571 15.95 23.48 -24.79
CA PHE A 571 15.92 22.43 -23.78
C PHE A 571 14.87 22.67 -22.68
N ILE A 572 14.64 23.92 -22.27
CA ILE A 572 13.64 24.26 -21.25
C ILE A 572 12.25 24.12 -21.84
N ASP A 573 12.04 24.64 -23.05
CA ASP A 573 10.74 24.60 -23.71
C ASP A 573 10.37 23.16 -24.05
N ALA A 574 11.34 22.33 -24.47
CA ALA A 574 11.14 20.89 -24.64
C ALA A 574 10.83 20.17 -23.32
N ALA A 575 11.62 20.40 -22.26
CA ALA A 575 11.36 19.79 -20.96
C ALA A 575 9.99 20.18 -20.41
N ALA A 576 9.59 21.45 -20.53
CA ALA A 576 8.30 21.94 -20.08
C ALA A 576 7.13 21.32 -20.87
N ALA A 577 7.24 21.23 -22.20
CA ALA A 577 6.20 20.65 -23.04
C ALA A 577 6.05 19.15 -22.82
N ILE A 578 7.16 18.41 -22.72
CA ILE A 578 7.14 16.97 -22.45
C ILE A 578 6.65 16.70 -21.02
N ASN A 579 7.01 17.53 -20.04
CA ASN A 579 6.50 17.39 -18.68
C ASN A 579 5.00 17.71 -18.56
N GLU A 580 4.48 18.64 -19.36
CA GLU A 580 3.04 18.90 -19.46
C GLU A 580 2.29 17.67 -19.99
N ALA A 581 2.82 17.06 -21.04
CA ALA A 581 2.25 15.84 -21.60
C ALA A 581 2.30 14.68 -20.59
N LEU A 582 3.42 14.54 -19.87
CA LEU A 582 3.56 13.53 -18.82
C LEU A 582 2.50 13.71 -17.72
N PHE A 583 2.37 14.95 -17.22
CA PHE A 583 1.42 15.27 -16.16
C PHE A 583 -0.02 15.04 -16.61
N SER A 584 -0.36 15.44 -17.84
CA SER A 584 -1.70 15.25 -18.39
C SER A 584 -2.08 13.78 -18.52
N ALA A 585 -1.14 12.92 -18.93
CA ALA A 585 -1.41 11.48 -19.10
C ALA A 585 -1.44 10.73 -17.75
N SER A 586 -0.47 11.01 -16.87
CA SER A 586 -0.18 10.17 -15.72
C SER A 586 -0.36 10.85 -14.36
N GLY A 587 -0.35 12.18 -14.32
CA GLY A 587 -0.19 12.96 -13.09
C GLY A 587 1.24 12.96 -12.54
N MET A 588 2.20 12.33 -13.22
CA MET A 588 3.62 12.38 -12.86
C MET A 588 4.29 13.64 -13.38
N VAL A 589 5.47 13.91 -12.84
CA VAL A 589 6.34 15.02 -13.26
C VAL A 589 7.79 14.55 -13.31
N GLY A 590 8.56 15.13 -14.23
CA GLY A 590 9.96 14.81 -14.44
C GLY A 590 10.79 14.98 -13.16
N GLY A 591 11.70 14.03 -12.95
CA GLY A 591 12.53 13.92 -11.76
C GLY A 591 11.86 13.20 -10.59
N ASP A 592 10.55 12.91 -10.67
CA ASP A 592 9.77 12.50 -9.50
C ASP A 592 8.66 11.47 -9.81
N PRO A 593 9.03 10.25 -10.25
CA PRO A 593 8.08 9.16 -10.50
C PRO A 593 7.59 8.45 -9.22
N PHE A 594 8.11 8.86 -8.06
CA PHE A 594 7.85 8.23 -6.76
C PHE A 594 6.44 8.59 -6.25
N CYS A 595 5.70 7.63 -5.70
CA CYS A 595 4.45 7.92 -5.00
C CYS A 595 4.68 8.11 -3.50
N LEU A 596 5.66 7.42 -2.93
CA LEU A 596 6.02 7.52 -1.53
C LEU A 596 7.27 8.37 -1.33
N LEU A 597 7.27 9.19 -0.29
CA LEU A 597 8.39 10.00 0.14
C LEU A 597 8.53 9.89 1.66
N PRO A 598 9.75 9.98 2.21
CA PRO A 598 9.91 10.22 3.64
C PRO A 598 9.16 11.49 4.06
N GLY A 599 8.40 11.39 5.15
CA GLY A 599 7.90 12.58 5.82
C GLY A 599 9.04 13.44 6.36
N GLU A 600 8.76 14.72 6.54
CA GLU A 600 9.66 15.61 7.27
C GLU A 600 9.70 15.17 8.75
N GLU A 601 10.91 15.10 9.32
CA GLU A 601 11.14 14.75 10.73
C GLU A 601 10.74 15.86 11.69
#